data_AF-A0A6P3DJG4-F1
#
_entry.id   AF-A0A6P3DJG4-F1
#
_cell.length_a   1.000
_cell.length_b   1.000
_cell.length_c   1.000
_cell.angle_alpha   90.00
_cell.angle_beta   90.00
_cell.angle_gamma   90.00
#
_symmetry.space_group_name_H-M   'P 1'
#
loop_
_entity.id
_entity.type
_entity.pdbx_description
1 polymer ?
#
loop_
_entity_poly.entity_id
_entity_poly.type
_entity_poly.pdbx_seq_one_letter_code
_entity_poly.pdbx_strand_id
1 'polypeptide(L)'
;MGYGTEMDSCGRCMKYSLFFVNFVIFIGGLVIAGLATWALLDKVSWIGELVGNDLLTGAIYVLLAGGIVVAIVSFFGCIGASREVKCMLLTYFIIVFLLFVTMLIGGVLAYVFREKLVNTLEREMSSSMRTYDSHKVVREAWDTTQSTLHCCGVNGWRDWGNLGLNVPQSCCREIQPGQRFNCNAGADTVNPSNAYLVGCINGTQIYMQKHATIMGGAGIAVACLMFFGMVFSCILFKMIE
;
A
#
# COMPACT_ATOMS: atom_id res chain seq x y z
N MET A 1 22.85 -29.84 37.78
CA MET A 1 23.33 -29.88 36.38
C MET A 1 22.27 -30.61 35.58
N GLY A 2 21.23 -29.87 35.18
CA GLY A 2 20.08 -30.42 34.46
C GLY A 2 20.43 -30.58 32.98
N TYR A 3 19.93 -31.67 32.41
CA TYR A 3 20.15 -32.12 31.04
C TYR A 3 19.80 -31.04 30.03
N GLY A 4 20.79 -30.55 29.28
CA GLY A 4 20.52 -29.81 28.06
C GLY A 4 19.76 -30.72 27.10
N THR A 5 18.49 -30.40 26.84
CA THR A 5 17.70 -31.10 25.82
C THR A 5 18.39 -30.94 24.48
N GLU A 6 18.87 -32.03 23.89
CA GLU A 6 19.21 -32.04 22.47
C GLU A 6 17.96 -31.61 21.69
N MET A 7 18.10 -30.56 20.87
CA MET A 7 16.98 -30.07 20.09
C MET A 7 16.66 -31.08 18.99
N ASP A 8 15.53 -31.78 19.15
CA ASP A 8 14.99 -32.74 18.18
C ASP A 8 14.98 -32.17 16.76
N SER A 9 15.05 -33.04 15.74
CA SER A 9 15.06 -32.63 14.32
C SER A 9 13.91 -31.66 13.96
N CYS A 10 12.76 -31.79 14.63
CA CYS A 10 11.61 -30.88 14.50
C CYS A 10 11.93 -29.46 15.02
N GLY A 11 12.51 -29.33 16.21
CA GLY A 11 12.88 -28.04 16.80
C GLY A 11 13.94 -27.29 15.99
N ARG A 12 14.92 -28.02 15.43
CA ARG A 12 15.90 -27.45 14.48
C ARG A 12 15.22 -26.93 13.21
N CYS A 13 14.31 -27.70 12.62
CA CYS A 13 13.56 -27.28 11.44
C CYS A 13 12.76 -25.99 11.70
N MET A 14 12.06 -25.92 12.84
CA MET A 14 11.31 -24.73 13.24
C MET A 14 12.20 -23.50 13.44
N LYS A 15 13.36 -23.65 14.09
CA LYS A 15 14.35 -22.58 14.28
C LYS A 15 14.82 -22.01 12.95
N TYR A 16 15.26 -22.87 12.02
CA TYR A 16 15.73 -22.43 10.71
C TYR A 16 14.62 -21.82 9.86
N SER A 17 13.40 -22.38 9.90
CA SER A 17 12.25 -21.82 9.20
C SER A 17 11.90 -20.42 9.73
N LEU A 18 11.86 -20.23 11.05
CA LEU A 18 11.53 -18.93 11.65
C LEU A 18 12.61 -17.90 11.31
N PHE A 19 13.90 -18.28 11.38
CA PHE A 19 15.00 -17.41 10.99
C PHE A 19 14.92 -17.01 9.52
N PHE A 20 14.75 -17.98 8.62
CA PHE A 20 14.72 -17.73 7.18
C PHE A 20 13.55 -16.82 6.78
N VAL A 21 12.34 -17.11 7.27
CA VAL A 21 11.15 -16.31 6.97
C VAL A 21 11.32 -14.88 7.49
N ASN A 22 11.77 -14.70 8.74
CA ASN A 22 12.01 -13.36 9.28
C ASN A 22 13.14 -12.64 8.54
N PHE A 23 14.18 -13.33 8.08
CA PHE A 23 15.27 -12.71 7.34
C PHE A 23 14.78 -12.16 5.99
N VAL A 24 13.94 -12.91 5.27
CA VAL A 24 13.32 -12.43 4.02
C VAL A 24 12.42 -11.23 4.28
N ILE A 25 11.60 -11.28 5.33
CA ILE A 25 10.71 -10.16 5.70
C ILE A 25 11.53 -8.92 6.11
N PHE A 26 12.65 -9.10 6.81
CA PHE A 26 13.55 -8.01 7.19
C PHE A 26 14.08 -7.26 5.96
N ILE A 27 14.60 -7.98 4.97
CA ILE A 27 15.07 -7.38 3.71
C ILE A 27 13.92 -6.68 3.00
N GLY A 28 12.73 -7.30 2.94
CA GLY A 28 11.54 -6.67 2.37
C GLY A 28 11.18 -5.34 3.06
N GLY A 29 11.22 -5.30 4.39
CA GLY A 29 10.98 -4.08 5.18
C GLY A 29 11.98 -2.96 4.87
N LEU A 30 13.28 -3.29 4.75
CA LEU A 30 14.31 -2.34 4.35
C LEU A 30 14.10 -1.81 2.93
N VAL A 31 13.74 -2.67 1.98
CA VAL A 31 13.45 -2.27 0.60
C VAL A 31 12.25 -1.31 0.57
N ILE A 32 11.16 -1.63 1.26
CA ILE A 32 9.97 -0.77 1.33
C ILE A 32 10.32 0.58 1.95
N ALA A 33 11.03 0.60 3.08
CA ALA A 33 11.44 1.83 3.74
C ALA A 33 12.38 2.68 2.85
N GLY A 34 13.30 2.02 2.13
CA GLY A 34 14.21 2.68 1.19
C GLY A 34 13.47 3.32 0.02
N LEU A 35 12.52 2.60 -0.59
CA LEU A 35 11.68 3.13 -1.67
C LEU A 35 10.79 4.28 -1.20
N ALA A 36 10.20 4.19 -0.01
CA ALA A 36 9.39 5.26 0.56
C ALA A 36 10.24 6.51 0.86
N THR A 37 11.45 6.34 1.39
CA THR A 37 12.39 7.44 1.61
C THR A 37 12.82 8.08 0.29
N TRP A 38 13.15 7.26 -0.71
CA TRP A 38 13.49 7.76 -2.04
C TRP A 38 12.34 8.56 -2.65
N ALA A 39 11.11 8.06 -2.56
CA ALA A 39 9.92 8.77 -3.01
C ALA A 39 9.74 10.12 -2.28
N LEU A 40 9.97 10.18 -0.96
CA LEU A 40 9.91 11.44 -0.19
C LEU A 40 11.02 12.42 -0.58
N LEU A 41 12.24 11.95 -0.83
CA LEU A 41 13.35 12.84 -1.24
C LEU A 41 13.14 13.38 -2.65
N ASP A 42 12.66 12.53 -3.56
CA ASP A 42 12.23 12.97 -4.88
C ASP A 42 11.09 13.98 -4.74
N LYS A 43 10.14 13.77 -3.79
CA LYS A 43 9.17 14.78 -3.35
C LYS A 43 9.83 16.11 -2.99
N VAL A 44 10.79 16.11 -2.07
CA VAL A 44 11.47 17.32 -1.51
C VAL A 44 12.10 18.23 -2.57
N SER A 45 12.55 17.69 -3.70
CA SER A 45 13.12 18.49 -4.79
C SER A 45 12.14 19.47 -5.47
N TRP A 46 10.83 19.33 -5.26
CA TRP A 46 9.75 20.21 -5.74
C TRP A 46 8.90 20.82 -4.61
N ILE A 47 9.26 20.63 -3.33
CA ILE A 47 8.52 21.12 -2.13
C ILE A 47 8.85 22.58 -1.83
N GLY A 48 8.57 23.46 -2.79
CA GLY A 48 8.21 24.84 -2.47
C GLY A 48 6.70 25.01 -2.26
N GLU A 49 5.86 24.17 -2.91
CA GLU A 49 4.44 24.46 -3.10
C GLU A 49 3.49 23.30 -2.75
N LEU A 50 4.00 22.18 -2.20
CA LEU A 50 3.25 20.92 -2.06
C LEU A 50 2.43 20.71 -0.79
N VAL A 51 2.13 21.76 -0.03
CA VAL A 51 1.39 21.68 1.24
C VAL A 51 -0.13 21.45 1.03
N GLY A 52 -0.52 20.71 -0.01
CA GLY A 52 -1.93 20.58 -0.43
C GLY A 52 -2.47 19.18 -0.73
N ASN A 53 -1.65 18.12 -0.63
CA ASN A 53 -2.11 16.74 -0.87
C ASN A 53 -1.70 15.81 0.29
N ASP A 54 -2.52 15.79 1.33
CA ASP A 54 -2.28 15.09 2.59
C ASP A 54 -2.36 13.56 2.44
N LEU A 55 -3.21 13.05 1.53
CA LEU A 55 -3.41 11.60 1.36
C LEU A 55 -2.22 10.89 0.72
N LEU A 56 -1.68 11.42 -0.40
CA LEU A 56 -0.53 10.81 -1.08
C LEU A 56 0.73 10.87 -0.23
N THR A 57 0.89 11.96 0.51
CA THR A 57 1.99 12.15 1.46
C THR A 57 1.82 11.23 2.65
N GLY A 58 0.61 11.15 3.22
CA GLY A 58 0.25 10.21 4.28
C GLY A 58 0.49 8.76 3.89
N ALA A 59 0.12 8.34 2.67
CA ALA A 59 0.36 6.98 2.18
C ALA A 59 1.84 6.61 2.15
N ILE A 60 2.71 7.52 1.70
CA ILE A 60 4.16 7.29 1.67
C ILE A 60 4.73 7.24 3.09
N TYR A 61 4.28 8.10 4.00
CA TYR A 61 4.67 8.03 5.42
C TYR A 61 4.23 6.73 6.08
N VAL A 62 3.04 6.21 5.76
CA VAL A 62 2.56 4.91 6.24
C VAL A 62 3.44 3.77 5.70
N LEU A 63 3.83 3.81 4.42
CA LEU A 63 4.76 2.82 3.84
C LEU A 63 6.14 2.88 4.51
N LEU A 64 6.67 4.08 4.78
CA LEU A 64 7.94 4.27 5.47
C LEU A 64 7.89 3.72 6.90
N ALA A 65 6.91 4.16 7.69
CA ALA A 65 6.75 3.73 9.08
C ALA A 65 6.49 2.22 9.16
N GLY A 66 5.61 1.69 8.30
CA GLY A 66 5.34 0.26 8.19
C GLY A 66 6.57 -0.56 7.83
N GLY A 67 7.35 -0.13 6.83
CA GLY A 67 8.59 -0.79 6.43
C GLY A 67 9.62 -0.86 7.55
N ILE A 68 9.80 0.25 8.29
CA ILE A 68 10.69 0.31 9.46
C ILE A 68 10.22 -0.64 10.57
N VAL A 69 8.93 -0.60 10.93
CA VAL A 69 8.36 -1.48 11.96
C VAL A 69 8.54 -2.95 11.57
N VAL A 70 8.24 -3.32 10.32
CA VAL A 70 8.41 -4.68 9.80
C VAL A 70 9.88 -5.11 9.88
N ALA A 71 10.82 -4.24 9.54
CA ALA A 71 12.25 -4.54 9.65
C ALA A 71 12.67 -4.77 11.11
N ILE A 72 12.29 -3.89 12.03
CA ILE A 72 12.64 -4.02 13.46
C ILE A 72 12.07 -5.31 14.05
N VAL A 73 10.80 -5.61 13.81
CA VAL A 73 10.14 -6.82 14.32
C VAL A 73 10.82 -8.08 13.78
N SER A 74 11.10 -8.10 12.47
CA SER A 74 11.74 -9.25 11.83
C SER A 74 13.19 -9.44 12.31
N PHE A 75 13.89 -8.36 12.62
CA PHE A 75 15.23 -8.42 13.21
C PHE A 75 15.20 -9.07 14.60
N PHE A 76 14.24 -8.72 15.46
CA PHE A 76 14.04 -9.41 16.74
C PHE A 76 13.69 -10.88 16.56
N GLY A 77 12.87 -11.23 15.56
CA GLY A 77 12.59 -12.62 15.19
C GLY A 77 13.85 -13.40 14.80
N CYS A 78 14.71 -12.81 13.96
CA CYS A 78 15.98 -13.41 13.54
C CYS A 78 16.95 -13.63 14.71
N ILE A 79 17.15 -12.61 15.56
CA ILE A 79 18.05 -12.70 16.71
C ILE A 79 17.49 -13.67 17.75
N GLY A 80 16.20 -13.58 18.06
CA GLY A 80 15.53 -14.48 18.99
C GLY A 80 15.67 -15.95 18.59
N ALA A 81 15.47 -16.25 17.30
CA ALA A 81 15.65 -17.61 16.78
C ALA A 81 17.12 -18.05 16.77
N SER A 82 18.04 -17.22 16.28
CA SER A 82 19.45 -17.61 16.09
C SER A 82 20.25 -17.71 17.40
N ARG A 83 20.07 -16.74 18.29
CA ARG A 83 20.79 -16.62 19.58
C ARG A 83 20.05 -17.30 20.74
N GLU A 84 18.87 -17.88 20.50
CA GLU A 84 18.05 -18.56 21.51
C GLU A 84 17.77 -17.68 22.74
N VAL A 85 17.59 -16.37 22.52
CA VAL A 85 17.32 -15.41 23.61
C VAL A 85 15.81 -15.33 23.86
N LYS A 86 15.35 -15.95 24.96
CA LYS A 86 13.94 -15.97 25.38
C LYS A 86 13.27 -14.60 25.41
N CYS A 87 13.97 -13.59 25.94
CA CYS A 87 13.45 -12.23 26.04
C CYS A 87 13.15 -11.62 24.65
N MET A 88 14.01 -11.88 23.65
CA MET A 88 13.81 -11.40 22.28
C MET A 88 12.67 -12.13 21.58
N LEU A 89 12.52 -13.45 21.80
CA LEU A 89 11.38 -14.22 21.32
C LEU A 89 10.07 -13.73 21.91
N LEU A 90 10.03 -13.45 23.22
CA LEU A 90 8.86 -12.90 23.89
C LEU A 90 8.50 -11.52 23.35
N THR A 91 9.50 -10.64 23.15
CA THR A 91 9.29 -9.31 22.56
C THR A 91 8.73 -9.41 21.15
N TYR A 92 9.29 -10.29 20.32
CA TYR A 92 8.76 -10.58 18.98
C TYR A 92 7.30 -11.05 19.05
N PHE A 93 6.98 -12.00 19.93
CA PHE A 93 5.61 -12.50 20.10
C PHE A 93 4.63 -11.39 20.49
N ILE A 94 4.98 -10.57 21.49
CA ILE A 94 4.11 -9.48 21.96
C ILE A 94 3.86 -8.48 20.83
N ILE A 95 4.89 -8.07 20.08
CA ILE A 95 4.72 -7.10 19.01
C ILE A 95 3.89 -7.68 17.86
N VAL A 96 4.16 -8.92 17.43
CA VAL A 96 3.37 -9.58 16.37
C VAL A 96 1.92 -9.77 16.80
N PHE A 97 1.66 -10.10 18.06
CA PHE A 97 0.31 -10.19 18.61
C PHE A 97 -0.42 -8.85 18.56
N LEU A 98 0.23 -7.76 18.96
CA LEU A 98 -0.35 -6.41 18.87
C LEU A 98 -0.64 -6.04 17.41
N LEU A 99 0.29 -6.31 16.48
CA LEU A 99 0.08 -6.08 15.05
C LEU A 99 -1.10 -6.88 14.50
N PHE A 100 -1.24 -8.14 14.92
CA PHE A 100 -2.37 -8.99 14.53
C PHE A 100 -3.71 -8.39 15.00
N VAL A 101 -3.80 -7.93 16.25
CA VAL A 101 -5.00 -7.27 16.77
C VAL A 101 -5.27 -5.95 16.02
N THR A 102 -4.25 -5.11 15.80
CA THR A 102 -4.40 -3.88 15.02
C THR A 102 -4.86 -4.15 13.60
N MET A 103 -4.39 -5.23 12.98
CA MET A 103 -4.82 -5.64 11.64
C MET A 103 -6.30 -6.02 11.60
N LEU A 104 -6.78 -6.78 12.59
CA LEU A 104 -8.20 -7.14 12.70
C LEU A 104 -9.07 -5.90 12.91
N ILE A 105 -8.68 -5.03 13.84
CA ILE A 105 -9.38 -3.77 14.11
C ILE A 105 -9.40 -2.89 12.86
N GLY A 106 -8.24 -2.74 12.19
CA GLY A 106 -8.11 -1.97 10.95
C GLY A 106 -9.01 -2.49 9.83
N GLY A 107 -9.08 -3.82 9.65
CA GLY A 107 -9.98 -4.44 8.68
C GLY A 107 -11.46 -4.15 8.96
N VAL A 108 -11.89 -4.26 10.22
CA VAL A 108 -13.26 -3.93 10.63
C VAL A 108 -13.54 -2.43 10.41
N LEU A 109 -12.65 -1.55 10.85
CA LEU A 109 -12.80 -0.10 10.68
C LEU A 109 -12.85 0.29 9.19
N ALA A 110 -12.03 -0.31 8.34
CA ALA A 110 -12.04 -0.05 6.90
C ALA A 110 -13.39 -0.42 6.28
N TYR A 111 -14.00 -1.52 6.71
CA TYR A 111 -15.33 -1.92 6.23
C TYR A 111 -16.46 -1.02 6.76
N VAL A 112 -16.43 -0.69 8.04
CA VAL A 112 -17.45 0.16 8.71
C VAL A 112 -17.40 1.59 8.18
N PHE A 113 -16.21 2.15 7.98
CA PHE A 113 -16.01 3.53 7.53
C PHE A 113 -15.73 3.67 6.03
N ARG A 114 -16.08 2.65 5.22
CA ARG A 114 -15.80 2.64 3.77
C ARG A 114 -16.33 3.88 3.04
N GLU A 115 -17.52 4.37 3.38
CA GLU A 115 -18.11 5.55 2.72
C GLU A 115 -17.29 6.81 3.04
N LYS A 116 -16.78 6.92 4.28
CA LYS A 116 -15.92 8.02 4.69
C LYS A 116 -14.56 7.97 3.99
N LEU A 117 -14.02 6.76 3.77
CA LEU A 117 -12.79 6.57 2.99
C LEU A 117 -12.99 7.03 1.55
N VAL A 118 -14.10 6.66 0.91
CA VAL A 118 -14.45 7.11 -0.45
C VAL A 118 -14.56 8.63 -0.53
N ASN A 119 -15.29 9.26 0.38
CA ASN A 119 -15.44 10.73 0.39
C ASN A 119 -14.13 11.46 0.66
N THR A 120 -13.20 10.84 1.40
CA THR A 120 -11.88 11.42 1.65
C THR A 120 -10.99 11.27 0.42
N LEU A 121 -11.04 10.10 -0.23
CA LEU A 121 -10.38 9.87 -1.51
C LEU A 121 -10.86 10.85 -2.59
N GLU A 122 -12.18 11.07 -2.72
CA GLU A 122 -12.75 12.01 -3.69
C GLU A 122 -12.23 13.44 -3.48
N ARG A 123 -12.22 13.91 -2.23
CA ARG A 123 -11.71 15.24 -1.87
C ARG A 123 -10.25 15.43 -2.25
N GLU A 124 -9.43 14.40 -2.09
CA GLU A 124 -8.00 14.50 -2.36
C GLU A 124 -7.61 14.21 -3.79
N MET A 125 -8.39 13.38 -4.50
CA MET A 125 -8.37 13.38 -5.96
C MET A 125 -8.68 14.79 -6.47
N SER A 126 -9.74 15.44 -5.97
CA SER A 126 -10.09 16.82 -6.35
C SER A 126 -8.99 17.83 -6.04
N SER A 127 -8.32 17.72 -4.88
CA SER A 127 -7.18 18.57 -4.53
C SER A 127 -6.01 18.36 -5.48
N SER A 128 -5.63 17.10 -5.70
CA SER A 128 -4.48 16.75 -6.56
C SER A 128 -4.68 17.18 -8.01
N MET A 129 -5.92 17.13 -8.52
CA MET A 129 -6.26 17.53 -9.88
C MET A 129 -5.98 19.02 -10.14
N ARG A 130 -6.07 19.89 -9.12
CA ARG A 130 -5.71 21.31 -9.25
C ARG A 130 -4.22 21.53 -9.55
N THR A 131 -3.39 20.57 -9.17
CA THR A 131 -1.93 20.62 -9.36
C THR A 131 -1.46 19.82 -10.58
N TYR A 132 -2.39 19.38 -11.42
CA TYR A 132 -2.12 18.55 -12.60
C TYR A 132 -1.13 19.21 -13.58
N ASP A 133 -1.27 20.50 -13.87
CA ASP A 133 -0.35 21.18 -14.80
C ASP A 133 0.95 21.65 -14.16
N SER A 134 0.97 21.82 -12.83
CA SER A 134 2.12 22.32 -12.09
C SER A 134 3.17 21.24 -11.82
N HIS A 135 2.77 19.97 -11.68
CA HIS A 135 3.68 18.90 -11.27
C HIS A 135 3.64 17.72 -12.23
N LYS A 136 4.78 17.44 -12.87
CA LYS A 136 4.96 16.32 -13.80
C LYS A 136 4.55 14.97 -13.20
N VAL A 137 4.90 14.71 -11.94
CA VAL A 137 4.56 13.46 -11.24
C VAL A 137 3.05 13.32 -11.05
N VAL A 138 2.36 14.42 -10.71
CA VAL A 138 0.90 14.43 -10.55
C VAL A 138 0.22 14.25 -11.89
N ARG A 139 0.73 14.91 -12.94
CA ARG A 139 0.28 14.73 -14.33
C ARG A 139 0.38 13.26 -14.75
N GLU A 140 1.55 12.66 -14.59
CA GLU A 140 1.81 11.26 -14.98
C GLU A 140 0.95 10.28 -14.19
N ALA A 141 0.76 10.52 -12.89
CA ALA A 141 -0.14 9.71 -12.06
C ALA A 141 -1.60 9.79 -12.53
N TRP A 142 -2.09 10.99 -12.86
CA TRP A 142 -3.43 11.19 -13.41
C TRP A 142 -3.58 10.56 -14.80
N ASP A 143 -2.60 10.75 -15.68
CA ASP A 143 -2.61 10.19 -17.04
C ASP A 143 -2.66 8.67 -17.02
N THR A 144 -1.85 8.07 -16.14
CA THR A 144 -1.82 6.61 -15.92
C THR A 144 -3.15 6.14 -15.33
N THR A 145 -3.69 6.85 -14.35
CA THR A 145 -4.96 6.48 -13.70
C THR A 145 -6.12 6.49 -14.69
N GLN A 146 -6.27 7.57 -15.46
CA GLN A 146 -7.35 7.73 -16.43
C GLN A 146 -7.28 6.71 -17.56
N SER A 147 -6.08 6.44 -18.06
CA SER A 147 -5.87 5.45 -19.11
C SER A 147 -6.09 4.01 -18.62
N THR A 148 -5.63 3.69 -17.41
CA THR A 148 -5.73 2.33 -16.82
C THR A 148 -7.15 2.01 -16.37
N LEU A 149 -7.85 2.97 -15.77
CA LEU A 149 -9.20 2.80 -15.24
C LEU A 149 -10.31 3.20 -16.23
N HIS A 150 -9.94 3.67 -17.42
CA HIS A 150 -10.88 4.13 -18.47
C HIS A 150 -11.90 5.13 -17.93
N CYS A 151 -11.41 6.13 -17.21
CA CYS A 151 -12.19 7.16 -16.53
C CYS A 151 -11.65 8.56 -16.85
N CYS A 152 -12.41 9.62 -16.52
CA CYS A 152 -11.98 11.00 -16.71
C CYS A 152 -12.49 11.91 -15.61
N GLY A 153 -11.59 12.73 -15.05
CA GLY A 153 -11.90 13.61 -13.92
C GLY A 153 -12.21 12.84 -12.63
N VAL A 154 -12.58 13.53 -11.56
CA VAL A 154 -12.87 12.89 -10.27
C VAL A 154 -14.26 12.24 -10.33
N ASN A 155 -15.28 13.07 -10.55
CA ASN A 155 -16.68 12.70 -10.68
C ASN A 155 -17.11 12.60 -12.16
N GLY A 156 -16.40 13.29 -13.05
CA GLY A 156 -16.56 13.12 -14.48
C GLY A 156 -15.69 14.08 -15.29
N TRP A 157 -15.74 13.93 -16.61
CA TRP A 157 -14.90 14.70 -17.54
C TRP A 157 -15.06 16.23 -17.42
N ARG A 158 -16.23 16.71 -16.97
CA ARG A 158 -16.51 18.14 -16.78
C ARG A 158 -15.67 18.78 -15.69
N ASP A 159 -15.08 17.99 -14.80
CA ASP A 159 -14.24 18.51 -13.73
C ASP A 159 -13.02 19.26 -14.26
N TRP A 160 -12.49 18.88 -15.43
CA TRP A 160 -11.43 19.60 -16.13
C TRP A 160 -11.89 20.99 -16.57
N GLY A 161 -13.06 21.07 -17.19
CA GLY A 161 -13.65 22.33 -17.62
C GLY A 161 -13.96 23.28 -16.45
N ASN A 162 -14.37 22.73 -15.29
CA ASN A 162 -14.59 23.51 -14.07
C ASN A 162 -13.30 24.14 -13.53
N LEU A 163 -12.13 23.59 -13.85
CA LEU A 163 -10.81 24.16 -13.53
C LEU A 163 -10.30 25.10 -14.63
N GLY A 164 -11.06 25.32 -15.70
CA GLY A 164 -10.62 26.07 -16.88
C GLY A 164 -9.55 25.35 -17.71
N LEU A 165 -9.41 24.04 -17.50
CA LEU A 165 -8.45 23.19 -18.20
C LEU A 165 -9.15 22.38 -19.29
N ASN A 166 -8.43 22.09 -20.37
CA ASN A 166 -8.93 21.17 -21.39
C ASN A 166 -8.80 19.73 -20.89
N VAL A 167 -9.66 18.85 -21.42
CA VAL A 167 -9.62 17.43 -21.09
C VAL A 167 -8.30 16.82 -21.60
N PRO A 168 -7.51 16.19 -20.72
CA PRO A 168 -6.22 15.65 -21.10
C PRO A 168 -6.35 14.47 -22.06
N GLN A 169 -5.32 14.23 -22.87
CA GLN A 169 -5.34 13.17 -23.89
C GLN A 169 -5.42 11.76 -23.28
N SER A 170 -5.06 11.65 -22.00
CA SER A 170 -5.23 10.46 -21.16
C SER A 170 -6.70 10.02 -20.99
N CYS A 171 -7.65 10.97 -21.01
CA CYS A 171 -9.09 10.72 -21.00
C CYS A 171 -9.67 10.28 -22.36
N CYS A 172 -8.95 10.48 -23.46
CA CYS A 172 -9.43 10.11 -24.78
C CYS A 172 -9.34 8.60 -24.99
N ARG A 173 -10.35 8.02 -25.67
CA ARG A 173 -10.36 6.59 -25.97
C ARG A 173 -9.24 6.22 -26.93
N GLU A 174 -8.65 5.05 -26.71
CA GLU A 174 -7.67 4.46 -27.62
C GLU A 174 -8.38 3.84 -28.84
N ILE A 175 -7.86 4.15 -30.03
CA ILE A 175 -8.29 3.60 -31.32
C ILE A 175 -7.43 2.38 -31.65
N GLN A 176 -6.12 2.53 -31.46
CA GLN A 176 -5.07 1.53 -31.63
C GLN A 176 -4.00 1.77 -30.55
N PRO A 177 -3.12 0.79 -30.25
CA PRO A 177 -2.04 0.97 -29.28
C PRO A 177 -1.18 2.20 -29.62
N GLY A 178 -1.20 3.21 -28.76
CA GLY A 178 -0.47 4.47 -28.97
C GLY A 178 -1.19 5.53 -29.82
N GLN A 179 -2.38 5.25 -30.36
CA GLN A 179 -3.19 6.21 -31.12
C GLN A 179 -4.56 6.41 -30.47
N ARG A 180 -4.79 7.62 -29.94
CA ARG A 180 -6.06 8.00 -29.29
C ARG A 180 -6.84 9.01 -30.12
N PHE A 181 -8.15 9.06 -29.91
CA PHE A 181 -8.97 10.14 -30.45
C PHE A 181 -8.51 11.50 -29.93
N ASN A 182 -8.78 12.56 -30.70
CA ASN A 182 -8.62 13.92 -30.21
C ASN A 182 -9.90 14.36 -29.50
N CYS A 183 -9.84 14.45 -28.17
CA CYS A 183 -10.92 14.94 -27.31
C CYS A 183 -10.52 16.19 -26.49
N ASN A 184 -9.35 16.78 -26.79
CA ASN A 184 -8.75 17.90 -26.06
C ASN A 184 -9.17 19.28 -26.64
N ALA A 185 -10.15 19.30 -27.56
CA ALA A 185 -10.52 20.49 -28.33
C ALA A 185 -11.66 21.32 -27.69
N GLY A 186 -11.82 21.25 -26.37
CA GLY A 186 -12.83 21.97 -25.59
C GLY A 186 -14.03 21.12 -25.17
N ALA A 187 -14.78 21.60 -24.16
CA ALA A 187 -15.85 20.84 -23.50
C ALA A 187 -16.97 20.36 -24.43
N ASP A 188 -17.26 21.12 -25.50
CA ASP A 188 -18.32 20.80 -26.48
C ASP A 188 -17.92 19.70 -27.48
N THR A 189 -16.64 19.31 -27.51
CA THR A 189 -16.11 18.26 -28.40
C THR A 189 -16.07 16.87 -27.77
N VAL A 190 -16.37 16.78 -26.48
CA VAL A 190 -16.30 15.53 -25.71
C VAL A 190 -17.59 14.72 -25.89
N ASN A 191 -17.44 13.51 -26.42
CA ASN A 191 -18.53 12.59 -26.72
C ASN A 191 -18.25 11.19 -26.15
N PRO A 192 -19.30 10.36 -25.94
CA PRO A 192 -19.12 8.98 -25.47
C PRO A 192 -18.24 8.13 -26.40
N SER A 193 -18.17 8.48 -27.68
CA SER A 193 -17.40 7.74 -28.69
C SER A 193 -15.90 8.08 -28.68
N ASN A 194 -15.50 9.27 -28.22
CA ASN A 194 -14.11 9.73 -28.29
C ASN A 194 -13.42 9.84 -26.92
N ALA A 195 -14.16 9.86 -25.81
CA ALA A 195 -13.62 10.03 -24.47
C ALA A 195 -14.28 9.13 -23.42
N TYR A 196 -13.62 8.98 -22.27
CA TYR A 196 -14.22 8.41 -21.07
C TYR A 196 -15.04 9.48 -20.35
N LEU A 197 -16.30 9.17 -20.02
CA LEU A 197 -17.20 10.12 -19.37
C LEU A 197 -17.39 9.85 -17.87
N VAL A 198 -17.03 8.64 -17.43
CA VAL A 198 -17.21 8.20 -16.04
C VAL A 198 -16.11 8.77 -15.17
N GLY A 199 -16.46 9.27 -13.98
CA GLY A 199 -15.50 9.75 -12.99
C GLY A 199 -14.57 8.66 -12.47
N CYS A 200 -13.32 9.03 -12.21
CA CYS A 200 -12.31 8.12 -11.68
C CYS A 200 -12.57 7.67 -10.25
N ILE A 201 -13.38 8.38 -9.44
CA ILE A 201 -13.78 7.88 -8.12
C ILE A 201 -14.60 6.59 -8.26
N ASN A 202 -15.60 6.59 -9.15
CA ASN A 202 -16.42 5.42 -9.44
C ASN A 202 -15.60 4.32 -10.11
N GLY A 203 -14.73 4.67 -11.07
CA GLY A 203 -13.79 3.73 -11.67
C GLY A 203 -12.88 3.04 -10.63
N THR A 204 -12.38 3.81 -9.66
CA THR A 204 -11.55 3.28 -8.56
C THR A 204 -12.35 2.36 -7.65
N GLN A 205 -13.59 2.70 -7.31
CA GLN A 205 -14.45 1.82 -6.52
C GLN A 205 -14.74 0.49 -7.23
N ILE A 206 -15.08 0.53 -8.51
CA ILE A 206 -15.33 -0.67 -9.32
C ILE A 206 -14.04 -1.52 -9.41
N TYR A 207 -12.90 -0.87 -9.62
CA TYR A 207 -11.59 -1.54 -9.64
C TYR A 207 -11.28 -2.20 -8.30
N MET A 208 -11.48 -1.49 -7.19
CA MET A 208 -11.32 -2.03 -5.83
C MET A 208 -12.26 -3.21 -5.56
N GLN A 209 -13.52 -3.15 -6.02
CA GLN A 209 -14.47 -4.26 -5.87
C GLN A 209 -14.04 -5.48 -6.69
N LYS A 210 -13.60 -5.27 -7.93
CA LYS A 210 -13.11 -6.35 -8.81
C LYS A 210 -11.87 -7.02 -8.23
N HIS A 211 -10.97 -6.26 -7.60
CA HIS A 211 -9.75 -6.75 -6.98
C HIS A 211 -9.87 -6.95 -5.46
N ALA A 212 -11.08 -6.89 -4.89
CA ALA A 212 -11.31 -7.04 -3.46
C ALA A 212 -10.86 -8.41 -2.96
N THR A 213 -11.04 -9.45 -3.77
CA THR A 213 -10.57 -10.81 -3.46
C THR A 213 -9.05 -10.86 -3.30
N ILE A 214 -8.31 -10.12 -4.12
CA ILE A 214 -6.84 -10.08 -4.05
C ILE A 214 -6.40 -9.33 -2.79
N MET A 215 -6.98 -8.16 -2.52
CA MET A 215 -6.67 -7.38 -1.32
C MET A 215 -7.03 -8.13 -0.03
N GLY A 216 -8.22 -8.72 0.02
CA GLY A 216 -8.66 -9.55 1.15
C GLY A 216 -7.80 -10.80 1.31
N GLY A 217 -7.45 -11.48 0.21
CA GLY A 217 -6.57 -12.64 0.22
C GLY A 217 -5.17 -12.31 0.74
N ALA A 218 -4.59 -11.18 0.32
CA ALA A 218 -3.31 -10.69 0.85
C ALA A 218 -3.39 -10.42 2.36
N GLY A 219 -4.49 -9.80 2.83
CA GLY A 219 -4.72 -9.60 4.26
C GLY A 219 -4.80 -10.91 5.05
N ILE A 220 -5.55 -11.89 4.55
CA ILE A 220 -5.66 -13.22 5.18
C ILE A 220 -4.30 -13.92 5.20
N ALA A 221 -3.53 -13.86 4.11
CA ALA A 221 -2.20 -14.45 4.05
C ALA A 221 -1.25 -13.85 5.10
N VAL A 222 -1.25 -12.52 5.25
CA VAL A 222 -0.45 -11.84 6.28
C VAL A 222 -0.92 -12.25 7.69
N ALA A 223 -2.22 -12.32 7.94
CA ALA A 223 -2.77 -12.78 9.22
C ALA A 223 -2.34 -14.23 9.55
N CYS A 224 -2.37 -15.13 8.56
CA CYS A 224 -1.87 -16.49 8.72
C CYS A 224 -0.36 -16.53 9.01
N LEU A 225 0.45 -15.74 8.30
CA LEU A 225 1.90 -15.65 8.55
C LEU A 225 2.20 -15.15 9.98
N MET A 226 1.48 -14.13 10.46
CA MET A 226 1.59 -13.66 11.84
C MET A 226 1.22 -14.75 12.84
N PHE A 227 0.12 -15.48 12.59
CA PHE A 227 -0.32 -16.57 13.45
C PHE A 227 0.72 -17.70 13.55
N PHE A 228 1.24 -18.18 12.42
CA PHE A 228 2.30 -19.20 12.42
C PHE A 228 3.58 -18.68 13.09
N GLY A 229 3.95 -17.42 12.84
CA GLY A 229 5.08 -16.78 13.50
C GLY A 229 4.94 -16.77 15.03
N MET A 230 3.75 -16.47 15.55
CA MET A 230 3.44 -16.53 16.98
C MET A 230 3.53 -17.95 17.53
N VAL A 231 2.93 -18.93 16.86
CA VAL A 231 2.95 -20.35 17.27
C VAL A 231 4.39 -20.87 17.33
N PHE A 232 5.19 -20.61 16.29
CA PHE A 232 6.59 -21.03 16.25
C PHE A 232 7.43 -20.34 17.32
N SER A 233 7.19 -19.05 17.57
CA SER A 233 7.85 -18.31 18.65
C SER A 233 7.54 -18.90 20.03
N CYS A 234 6.27 -19.24 20.31
CA CYS A 234 5.88 -19.87 21.58
C CYS A 234 6.53 -21.24 21.76
N ILE A 235 6.53 -22.07 20.72
CA ILE A 235 7.13 -23.41 20.78
C ILE A 235 8.64 -23.29 21.01
N LEU A 236 9.34 -22.43 20.27
CA LEU A 236 10.77 -22.17 20.49
C LEU A 236 11.05 -21.62 21.89
N PHE A 237 10.23 -20.70 22.39
CA PHE A 237 10.37 -20.17 23.74
C PHE A 237 10.28 -21.26 24.82
N LYS A 238 9.42 -22.27 24.62
CA LYS A 238 9.26 -23.41 25.53
C LYS A 238 10.39 -24.44 25.42
N MET A 239 11.00 -24.58 24.23
CA MET A 239 12.10 -25.53 24.00
C MET A 239 13.45 -25.00 24.49
N ILE A 240 13.65 -23.69 24.51
CA ILE A 240 14.86 -23.09 25.08
C ILE A 240 14.76 -23.20 26.61
N GLU A 241 15.81 -23.65 27.29
CA GLU A 241 15.90 -23.75 28.75
C GLU A 241 16.51 -22.51 29.40
#